data_AF-A0A6S6SV13-F1
#
_entry.id   AF-A0A6S6SV13-F1
#
_cell.length_a   1.000
_cell.length_b   1.000
_cell.length_c   1.000
_cell.angle_alpha   90.00
_cell.angle_beta   90.00
_cell.angle_gamma   90.00
#
_symmetry.space_group_name_H-M   'P 1'
#
loop_
_entity.id
_entity.type
_entity.pdbx_description
1 polymer ?
#
loop_
_entity_poly.entity_id
_entity_poly.type
_entity_poly.pdbx_seq_one_letter_code
_entity_poly.pdbx_strand_id
1 'polypeptide(L)'
;RIVTAVERLLKICDRLESLNKERNKLQERTNHAINLAVAKAQGRVEFQKAWNRFYQSYRYTCDSQSSLQDLKHLINYLHVRGITQTNEELTRPLEVADKSITIPDSWQWTNLAELKEYITSGSRGWKKYFFNTGDIFIQSQDIKNDNLEFTQKKFVSLPNNVEGKRTLTQESDLLITITGANVGRCAVMPKIDEAAYVSQHIALVRLIEPSSAAFLHLWITNNYGGRLLLLGMSYGDKPGLNLSQISMLPVPLPPQKEIAEQVVIAAQQLSVICAELEGLITKRIRLGSRLLKSSVQANDRNGNQPERNHESTKNRNHHRTLYKPYTRQL
;
A
#
# COMPACT_ATOMS: atom_id res chain seq x y z
N ARG A 1 46.57 1.04 21.56
CA ARG A 1 45.49 0.63 22.49
C ARG A 1 44.16 1.30 22.15
N ILE A 2 44.09 2.63 22.02
CA ILE A 2 42.85 3.36 21.65
C ILE A 2 42.37 2.99 20.23
N VAL A 3 43.26 3.01 19.23
CA VAL A 3 42.93 2.65 17.84
C VAL A 3 42.31 1.25 17.75
N THR A 4 42.93 0.26 18.41
CA THR A 4 42.42 -1.13 18.47
C THR A 4 41.05 -1.24 19.15
N ALA A 5 40.75 -0.39 20.14
CA ALA A 5 39.45 -0.35 20.80
C ALA A 5 38.38 0.28 19.88
N VAL A 6 38.73 1.35 19.16
CA VAL A 6 37.85 1.98 18.17
C VAL A 6 37.54 1.02 17.02
N GLU A 7 38.53 0.31 16.49
CA GLU A 7 38.32 -0.71 15.45
C GLU A 7 37.40 -1.85 15.92
N ARG A 8 37.53 -2.29 17.17
CA ARG A 8 36.62 -3.28 17.77
C ARG A 8 35.20 -2.74 17.89
N LEU A 9 35.03 -1.49 18.32
CA LEU A 9 33.72 -0.85 18.43
C LEU A 9 33.06 -0.68 17.06
N LEU A 10 33.80 -0.24 16.04
CA LEU A 10 33.29 -0.14 14.67
C LEU A 10 32.82 -1.50 14.15
N LYS A 11 33.60 -2.57 14.35
CA LYS A 11 33.17 -3.94 13.99
C LYS A 11 31.91 -4.39 14.72
N ILE A 12 31.72 -3.98 15.98
CA ILE A 12 30.50 -4.27 16.74
C ILE A 12 29.32 -3.47 16.17
N CYS A 13 29.51 -2.20 15.84
CA CYS A 13 28.50 -1.36 15.19
C CYS A 13 28.06 -1.95 13.84
N ASP A 14 29.01 -2.32 12.99
CA ASP A 14 28.73 -2.95 11.68
C ASP A 14 27.94 -4.25 11.85
N ARG A 15 28.32 -5.07 12.84
CA ARG A 15 27.60 -6.31 13.16
C ARG A 15 26.17 -6.03 13.65
N LEU A 16 25.99 -5.03 14.51
CA LEU A 16 24.67 -4.64 15.01
C LEU A 16 23.78 -4.11 13.89
N GLU A 17 24.32 -3.30 12.97
CA GLU A 17 23.59 -2.84 11.79
C GLU A 17 23.18 -3.99 10.88
N SER A 18 24.08 -4.96 10.65
CA SER A 18 23.78 -6.16 9.87
C SER A 18 22.66 -6.99 10.51
N LEU A 19 22.77 -7.26 11.81
CA LEU A 19 21.75 -7.99 12.57
C LEU A 19 20.40 -7.27 12.56
N ASN A 20 20.38 -5.94 12.65
CA ASN A 20 19.15 -5.16 12.60
C ASN A 20 18.49 -5.24 11.21
N LYS A 21 19.29 -5.20 10.13
CA LYS A 21 18.79 -5.41 8.75
C LYS A 21 18.21 -6.81 8.56
N GLU A 22 18.87 -7.84 9.06
CA GLU A 22 18.35 -9.23 9.00
C GLU A 22 17.06 -9.38 9.80
N ARG A 23 17.02 -8.85 11.02
CA ARG A 23 15.82 -8.85 11.87
C ARG A 23 14.64 -8.20 11.15
N ASN A 24 14.84 -7.02 10.56
CA ASN A 24 13.77 -6.30 9.85
C ASN A 24 13.27 -7.11 8.63
N LYS A 25 14.17 -7.72 7.84
CA LYS A 25 13.77 -8.60 6.72
C LYS A 25 12.96 -9.81 7.18
N LEU A 26 13.38 -10.45 8.28
CA LEU A 26 12.68 -11.61 8.83
C LEU A 26 11.29 -11.21 9.34
N GLN A 27 11.21 -10.06 9.99
CA GLN A 27 9.95 -9.48 10.48
C GLN A 27 8.99 -9.19 9.31
N GLU A 28 9.45 -8.52 8.25
CA GLU A 28 8.64 -8.28 7.04
C GLU A 28 8.11 -9.57 6.41
N ARG A 29 8.96 -10.60 6.27
CA ARG A 29 8.54 -11.92 5.76
C ARG A 29 7.50 -12.58 6.66
N THR A 30 7.69 -12.48 7.96
CA THR A 30 6.76 -13.06 8.96
C THR A 30 5.41 -12.35 8.89
N ASN A 31 5.41 -11.01 8.80
CA ASN A 31 4.21 -10.20 8.66
C ASN A 31 3.43 -10.56 7.41
N HIS A 32 4.15 -10.64 6.29
CA HIS A 32 3.55 -11.03 5.02
C HIS A 32 2.93 -12.42 5.11
N ALA A 33 3.62 -13.41 5.69
CA ALA A 33 3.10 -14.77 5.83
C ALA A 33 1.87 -14.86 6.74
N ILE A 34 1.85 -14.12 7.86
CA ILE A 34 0.70 -14.07 8.77
C ILE A 34 -0.49 -13.41 8.08
N ASN A 35 -0.29 -12.27 7.41
CA ASN A 35 -1.34 -11.58 6.69
C ASN A 35 -1.90 -12.43 5.55
N LEU A 36 -1.03 -13.13 4.83
CA LEU A 36 -1.42 -14.06 3.77
C LEU A 36 -2.25 -15.23 4.33
N ALA A 37 -1.90 -15.75 5.51
CA ALA A 37 -2.67 -16.79 6.17
C ALA A 37 -4.08 -16.30 6.54
N VAL A 38 -4.23 -15.07 7.03
CA VAL A 38 -5.56 -14.46 7.29
C VAL A 38 -6.32 -14.26 5.97
N ALA A 39 -5.67 -13.74 4.94
CA ALA A 39 -6.28 -13.49 3.64
C ALA A 39 -6.79 -14.78 2.98
N LYS A 40 -6.03 -15.86 3.08
CA LYS A 40 -6.35 -17.17 2.48
C LYS A 40 -7.20 -18.08 3.38
N ALA A 41 -7.45 -17.69 4.62
CA ALA A 41 -8.21 -18.51 5.54
C ALA A 41 -9.62 -18.81 5.00
N GLN A 42 -10.00 -20.08 5.04
CA GLN A 42 -11.27 -20.56 4.51
C GLN A 42 -12.22 -20.91 5.65
N GLY A 43 -13.38 -20.25 5.66
CA GLY A 43 -14.39 -20.45 6.68
C GLY A 43 -13.99 -19.91 8.06
N ARG A 44 -14.96 -19.94 8.98
CA ARG A 44 -14.86 -19.25 10.29
C ARG A 44 -13.73 -19.79 11.18
N VAL A 45 -13.57 -21.11 11.27
CA VAL A 45 -12.60 -21.72 12.19
C VAL A 45 -11.16 -21.42 11.78
N GLU A 46 -10.84 -21.54 10.50
CA GLU A 46 -9.51 -21.22 10.00
C GLU A 46 -9.22 -19.73 10.14
N PHE A 47 -10.18 -18.88 9.79
CA PHE A 47 -10.06 -17.43 9.95
C PHE A 47 -9.79 -17.04 11.39
N GLN A 48 -10.56 -17.59 12.35
CA GLN A 48 -10.35 -17.30 13.77
C GLN A 48 -8.95 -17.74 14.25
N LYS A 49 -8.46 -18.90 13.80
CA LYS A 49 -7.10 -19.37 14.13
C LYS A 49 -6.04 -18.44 13.55
N ALA A 50 -6.17 -18.05 12.28
CA ALA A 50 -5.25 -17.13 11.61
C ALA A 50 -5.28 -15.74 12.27
N TRP A 51 -6.47 -15.22 12.56
CA TRP A 51 -6.69 -13.94 13.21
C TRP A 51 -6.10 -13.91 14.63
N ASN A 52 -6.28 -14.98 15.41
CA ASN A 52 -5.67 -15.08 16.74
C ASN A 52 -4.13 -15.04 16.67
N ARG A 53 -3.53 -15.72 15.69
CA ARG A 53 -2.07 -15.65 15.48
C ARG A 53 -1.64 -14.22 15.11
N PHE A 54 -2.35 -13.58 14.19
CA PHE A 54 -2.12 -12.19 13.83
C PHE A 54 -2.19 -11.27 15.04
N TYR A 55 -3.25 -11.35 15.84
CA TYR A 55 -3.47 -10.52 17.02
C TYR A 55 -2.37 -10.71 18.08
N GLN A 56 -1.95 -11.96 18.33
CA GLN A 56 -0.86 -12.27 19.26
C GLN A 56 0.49 -11.73 18.78
N SER A 57 0.72 -11.67 17.47
CA SER A 57 1.97 -11.18 16.88
C SER A 57 1.98 -9.68 16.59
N TYR A 58 0.81 -9.03 16.43
CA TYR A 58 0.65 -7.64 15.99
C TYR A 58 1.57 -6.63 16.70
N ARG A 59 1.71 -6.76 18.03
CA ARG A 59 2.52 -5.86 18.86
C ARG A 59 4.01 -5.86 18.50
N TYR A 60 4.49 -6.97 17.94
CA TYR A 60 5.88 -7.16 17.53
C TYR A 60 6.09 -6.92 16.03
N THR A 61 5.00 -6.80 15.26
CA THR A 61 5.05 -6.81 13.79
C THR A 61 4.66 -5.48 13.17
N CYS A 62 3.87 -4.64 13.84
CA CYS A 62 3.43 -3.34 13.33
C CYS A 62 4.26 -2.16 13.89
N ASP A 63 5.55 -2.10 13.54
CA ASP A 63 6.45 -1.03 13.98
C ASP A 63 7.09 -0.22 12.84
N SER A 64 6.75 -0.55 11.59
CA SER A 64 7.26 0.08 10.38
C SER A 64 6.13 0.55 9.46
N GLN A 65 6.43 1.53 8.60
CA GLN A 65 5.48 2.03 7.61
C GLN A 65 5.05 0.93 6.62
N SER A 66 5.97 0.05 6.21
CA SER A 66 5.68 -1.08 5.33
C SER A 66 4.64 -2.03 5.95
N SER A 67 4.83 -2.40 7.22
CA SER A 67 3.92 -3.33 7.91
C SER A 67 2.51 -2.74 8.10
N LEU A 68 2.41 -1.43 8.29
CA LEU A 68 1.14 -0.73 8.38
C LEU A 68 0.41 -0.69 7.03
N GLN A 69 1.14 -0.51 5.93
CA GLN A 69 0.58 -0.59 4.58
C GLN A 69 0.08 -2.01 4.26
N ASP A 70 0.84 -3.05 4.62
CA ASP A 70 0.40 -4.44 4.46
C ASP A 70 -0.87 -4.72 5.29
N LEU A 71 -0.94 -4.22 6.52
CA LEU A 71 -2.14 -4.33 7.35
C LEU A 71 -3.34 -3.61 6.73
N LYS A 72 -3.14 -2.39 6.21
CA LYS A 72 -4.18 -1.65 5.49
C LYS A 72 -4.71 -2.45 4.30
N HIS A 73 -3.82 -3.04 3.50
CA HIS A 73 -4.21 -3.90 2.38
C HIS A 73 -4.98 -5.13 2.85
N LEU A 74 -4.57 -5.79 3.93
CA LEU A 74 -5.29 -6.91 4.51
C LEU A 74 -6.69 -6.52 4.98
N ILE A 75 -6.83 -5.44 5.74
CA ILE A 75 -8.14 -5.00 6.26
C ILE A 75 -9.05 -4.61 5.10
N ASN A 76 -8.56 -3.82 4.14
CA ASN A 76 -9.33 -3.48 2.94
C ASN A 76 -9.75 -4.72 2.18
N TYR A 77 -8.88 -5.72 2.07
CA TYR A 77 -9.18 -6.99 1.41
C TYR A 77 -10.35 -7.71 2.09
N LEU A 78 -10.36 -7.78 3.42
CA LEU A 78 -11.47 -8.38 4.16
C LEU A 78 -12.78 -7.62 3.95
N HIS A 79 -12.74 -6.29 3.89
CA HIS A 79 -13.91 -5.45 3.65
C HIS A 79 -14.47 -5.61 2.23
N VAL A 80 -13.63 -5.54 1.20
CA VAL A 80 -14.07 -5.69 -0.21
C VAL A 80 -14.51 -7.11 -0.55
N ARG A 81 -14.25 -8.08 0.33
CA ARG A 81 -14.82 -9.44 0.24
C ARG A 81 -16.09 -9.62 1.07
N GLY A 82 -16.58 -8.61 1.77
CA GLY A 82 -17.82 -8.74 2.56
C GLY A 82 -17.67 -9.39 3.94
N ILE A 83 -16.47 -9.78 4.34
CA ILE A 83 -16.24 -10.57 5.57
C ILE A 83 -16.51 -9.75 6.84
N THR A 84 -16.36 -8.43 6.77
CA THR A 84 -16.59 -7.56 7.94
C THR A 84 -18.03 -7.06 8.03
N GLN A 85 -18.86 -7.31 7.01
CA GLN A 85 -20.21 -6.80 6.89
C GLN A 85 -21.27 -7.80 7.38
N THR A 86 -20.97 -9.09 7.39
CA THR A 86 -21.95 -10.13 7.70
C THR A 86 -21.40 -11.21 8.63
N ASN A 87 -22.31 -11.89 9.33
CA ASN A 87 -22.03 -13.12 10.06
C ASN A 87 -22.39 -14.38 9.26
N GLU A 88 -22.41 -14.29 7.93
CA GLU A 88 -22.76 -15.41 7.05
C GLU A 88 -21.67 -16.48 7.02
N GLU A 89 -22.02 -17.67 6.53
CA GLU A 89 -21.00 -18.62 6.10
C GLU A 89 -20.28 -18.07 4.86
N LEU A 90 -19.03 -18.49 4.68
CA LEU A 90 -18.20 -18.06 3.56
C LEU A 90 -18.24 -19.14 2.50
N THR A 91 -18.84 -18.83 1.35
CA THR A 91 -18.91 -19.75 0.22
C THR A 91 -17.68 -19.67 -0.66
N ARG A 92 -17.41 -20.81 -1.31
CA ARG A 92 -16.35 -20.95 -2.30
C ARG A 92 -16.85 -20.41 -3.64
N PRO A 93 -15.99 -19.77 -4.44
CA PRO A 93 -16.32 -19.49 -5.82
C PRO A 93 -16.52 -20.81 -6.57
N LEU A 94 -17.65 -20.97 -7.26
CA LEU A 94 -17.83 -22.09 -8.18
C LEU A 94 -17.02 -21.89 -9.48
N GLU A 95 -16.76 -20.64 -9.88
CA GLU A 95 -16.23 -20.28 -11.21
C GLU A 95 -14.92 -19.47 -11.23
N VAL A 96 -14.33 -19.14 -10.07
CA VAL A 96 -13.06 -18.39 -10.02
C VAL A 96 -11.86 -19.34 -10.01
N ALA A 97 -10.84 -19.01 -10.83
CA ALA A 97 -9.61 -19.80 -10.98
C ALA A 97 -8.86 -20.00 -9.65
N ASP A 98 -8.90 -19.02 -8.76
CA ASP A 98 -8.40 -19.14 -7.39
C ASP A 98 -9.54 -19.42 -6.40
N LYS A 99 -9.74 -20.71 -6.09
CA LYS A 99 -10.74 -21.18 -5.11
C LYS A 99 -10.42 -20.78 -3.66
N SER A 100 -9.28 -20.13 -3.39
CA SER A 100 -8.90 -19.70 -2.05
C SER A 100 -9.54 -18.39 -1.59
N ILE A 101 -10.18 -17.65 -2.50
CA ILE A 101 -10.87 -16.40 -2.17
C ILE A 101 -12.34 -16.71 -1.87
N THR A 102 -12.75 -16.55 -0.61
CA THR A 102 -14.15 -16.75 -0.20
C THR A 102 -14.86 -15.43 0.02
N ILE A 103 -16.18 -15.42 -0.20
CA ILE A 103 -17.09 -14.29 0.01
C ILE A 103 -18.34 -14.75 0.79
N PRO A 104 -19.11 -13.85 1.41
CA PRO A 104 -20.40 -14.17 1.99
C PRO A 104 -21.36 -14.75 0.96
N ASP A 105 -22.26 -15.63 1.39
CA ASP A 105 -23.26 -16.29 0.54
C ASP A 105 -24.21 -15.30 -0.15
N SER A 106 -24.44 -14.14 0.46
CA SER A 106 -25.24 -13.07 -0.13
C SER A 106 -24.52 -12.30 -1.26
N TRP A 107 -23.19 -12.45 -1.38
CA TRP A 107 -22.39 -11.81 -2.42
C TRP A 107 -22.24 -12.76 -3.62
N GLN A 108 -22.03 -12.18 -4.79
CA GLN A 108 -21.84 -12.96 -6.02
C GLN A 108 -20.51 -12.61 -6.69
N TRP A 109 -19.95 -13.60 -7.39
CA TRP A 109 -18.85 -13.36 -8.30
C TRP A 109 -19.36 -12.87 -9.65
N THR A 110 -18.72 -11.84 -10.16
CA THR A 110 -18.86 -11.39 -11.55
C THR A 110 -17.46 -11.14 -12.12
N ASN A 111 -17.34 -10.49 -13.27
CA ASN A 111 -16.08 -10.05 -13.83
C ASN A 111 -16.20 -8.65 -14.45
N LEU A 112 -15.08 -8.01 -14.76
CA LEU A 112 -15.10 -6.68 -15.38
C LEU A 112 -15.76 -6.63 -16.76
N ALA A 113 -15.91 -7.76 -17.47
CA ALA A 113 -16.60 -7.79 -18.75
C ALA A 113 -18.10 -7.50 -18.61
N GLU A 114 -18.71 -7.94 -17.52
CA GLU A 114 -20.13 -7.68 -17.20
C GLU A 114 -20.36 -6.28 -16.63
N LEU A 115 -19.33 -5.64 -16.07
CA LEU A 115 -19.44 -4.33 -15.39
C LEU A 115 -19.02 -3.14 -16.27
N LYS A 116 -18.33 -3.40 -17.39
CA LYS A 116 -17.81 -2.35 -18.29
C LYS A 116 -18.80 -2.03 -19.41
N GLU A 117 -18.86 -0.76 -19.79
CA GLU A 117 -19.44 -0.34 -21.07
C GLU A 117 -18.47 -0.71 -22.20
N TYR A 118 -17.20 -0.34 -22.04
CA TYR A 118 -16.12 -0.75 -22.94
C TYR A 118 -14.74 -0.72 -22.30
N ILE A 119 -13.76 -1.32 -22.98
CA ILE A 119 -12.35 -1.26 -22.62
C ILE A 119 -11.50 -0.93 -23.86
N THR A 120 -10.53 -0.03 -23.71
CA THR A 120 -9.56 0.34 -24.75
C THR A 120 -8.16 0.53 -24.18
N SER A 121 -7.18 0.68 -25.06
CA SER A 121 -5.87 1.25 -24.76
C SER A 121 -5.45 2.26 -25.83
N GLY A 122 -4.54 3.15 -25.48
CA GLY A 122 -4.06 4.21 -26.38
C GLY A 122 -3.44 3.70 -27.68
N SER A 123 -3.52 4.50 -28.74
CA SER A 123 -2.94 4.15 -30.03
C SER A 123 -1.41 4.20 -30.00
N ARG A 124 -0.80 3.45 -30.92
CA ARG A 124 0.65 3.51 -31.14
C ARG A 124 1.01 4.73 -32.01
N GLY A 125 2.25 5.19 -31.90
CA GLY A 125 2.78 6.20 -32.83
C GLY A 125 2.31 7.65 -32.58
N TRP A 126 1.72 7.95 -31.42
CA TRP A 126 1.28 9.30 -31.07
C TRP A 126 2.39 10.28 -30.69
N LYS A 127 3.65 9.83 -30.68
CA LYS A 127 4.81 10.71 -30.43
C LYS A 127 4.86 11.92 -31.38
N LYS A 128 4.42 11.76 -32.63
CA LYS A 128 4.35 12.87 -33.61
C LYS A 128 3.31 13.95 -33.28
N TYR A 129 2.39 13.66 -32.36
CA TYR A 129 1.36 14.58 -31.91
C TYR A 129 1.71 15.21 -30.55
N PHE A 130 2.91 14.98 -30.01
CA PHE A 130 3.33 15.62 -28.76
C PHE A 130 3.62 17.10 -28.99
N PHE A 131 3.00 17.93 -28.16
CA PHE A 131 3.16 19.39 -28.18
C PHE A 131 3.30 19.93 -26.75
N ASN A 132 3.68 21.20 -26.63
CA ASN A 132 3.79 21.87 -25.33
C ASN A 132 2.42 22.29 -24.77
N THR A 133 1.38 22.31 -25.60
CA THR A 133 -0.01 22.66 -25.26
C THR A 133 -0.96 21.72 -26.01
N GLY A 134 -2.23 21.68 -25.58
CA GLY A 134 -3.27 20.83 -26.16
C GLY A 134 -3.98 20.00 -25.09
N ASP A 135 -4.51 18.86 -25.50
CA ASP A 135 -5.19 17.92 -24.63
C ASP A 135 -4.17 17.13 -23.80
N ILE A 136 -4.54 16.74 -22.58
CA ILE A 136 -3.66 16.00 -21.68
C ILE A 136 -3.38 14.61 -22.26
N PHE A 137 -2.12 14.16 -22.18
CA PHE A 137 -1.72 12.82 -22.57
C PHE A 137 -1.23 12.03 -21.36
N ILE A 138 -2.07 11.11 -20.88
CA ILE A 138 -1.84 10.31 -19.68
C ILE A 138 -0.94 9.12 -20.01
N GLN A 139 0.19 9.03 -19.31
CA GLN A 139 1.16 7.96 -19.41
C GLN A 139 1.14 7.06 -18.17
N SER A 140 1.65 5.84 -18.28
CA SER A 140 1.75 4.91 -17.14
C SER A 140 2.62 5.43 -15.98
N GLN A 141 3.42 6.47 -16.22
CA GLN A 141 4.22 7.15 -15.20
C GLN A 141 3.41 8.13 -14.36
N ASP A 142 2.26 8.59 -14.88
CA ASP A 142 1.33 9.46 -14.16
C ASP A 142 0.48 8.66 -13.17
N ILE A 143 0.43 7.33 -13.29
CA ILE A 143 -0.21 6.43 -12.32
C ILE A 143 0.82 6.01 -11.26
N LYS A 144 0.80 6.71 -10.13
CA LYS A 144 1.72 6.54 -9.00
C LYS A 144 0.96 6.14 -7.75
N ASN A 145 1.44 5.10 -7.07
CA ASN A 145 0.80 4.58 -5.85
C ASN A 145 -0.72 4.43 -6.00
N ASP A 146 -1.15 3.92 -7.16
CA ASP A 146 -2.55 3.72 -7.53
C ASP A 146 -3.43 4.99 -7.57
N ASN A 147 -2.80 6.13 -7.80
CA ASN A 147 -3.45 7.42 -7.99
C ASN A 147 -2.92 8.10 -9.24
N LEU A 148 -3.73 8.98 -9.82
CA LEU A 148 -3.34 9.80 -10.95
C LEU A 148 -2.65 11.08 -10.45
N GLU A 149 -1.38 11.26 -10.82
CA GLU A 149 -0.56 12.39 -10.40
C GLU A 149 -0.02 13.17 -11.60
N PHE A 150 -0.61 14.34 -11.87
CA PHE A 150 -0.23 15.23 -12.96
C PHE A 150 1.01 16.10 -12.65
N THR A 151 2.07 15.49 -12.10
CA THR A 151 3.30 16.22 -11.73
C THR A 151 4.03 16.85 -12.92
N GLN A 152 4.02 16.18 -14.07
CA GLN A 152 4.60 16.68 -15.32
C GLN A 152 3.66 16.34 -16.48
N LYS A 153 2.59 17.14 -16.63
CA LYS A 153 1.60 16.96 -17.71
C LYS A 153 2.31 16.95 -19.07
N LYS A 154 1.97 15.98 -19.90
CA LYS A 154 2.28 15.99 -21.33
C LYS A 154 1.02 16.29 -22.10
N PHE A 155 1.20 16.85 -23.29
CA PHE A 155 0.10 17.27 -24.14
C PHE A 155 0.19 16.65 -25.53
N VAL A 156 -0.97 16.43 -26.10
CA VAL A 156 -1.14 16.04 -27.50
C VAL A 156 -2.03 17.04 -28.23
N SER A 157 -1.71 17.30 -29.49
CA SER A 157 -2.58 18.00 -30.42
C SER A 157 -3.00 17.02 -31.52
N LEU A 158 -4.21 16.48 -31.37
CA LEU A 158 -4.73 15.41 -32.21
C LEU A 158 -5.53 15.99 -33.39
N PRO A 159 -5.33 15.50 -34.63
CA PRO A 159 -6.19 15.87 -35.74
C PRO A 159 -7.60 15.27 -35.58
N ASN A 160 -8.57 15.74 -36.37
CA ASN A 160 -9.98 15.34 -36.18
C ASN A 160 -10.26 13.85 -36.39
N ASN A 161 -9.50 13.13 -37.22
CA ASN A 161 -9.82 11.77 -37.65
C ASN A 161 -8.82 10.71 -37.15
N VAL A 162 -8.22 10.88 -35.97
CA VAL A 162 -7.35 9.83 -35.39
C VAL A 162 -8.16 8.77 -34.62
N GLU A 163 -7.80 7.51 -34.86
CA GLU A 163 -8.42 6.32 -34.26
C GLU A 163 -8.43 6.34 -32.72
N GLY A 164 -7.39 6.88 -32.07
CA GLY A 164 -7.30 6.91 -30.61
C GLY A 164 -8.22 7.90 -29.94
N LYS A 165 -9.13 8.58 -30.65
CA LYS A 165 -10.20 9.37 -30.00
C LYS A 165 -11.05 8.52 -29.04
N ARG A 166 -11.14 7.21 -29.25
CA ARG A 166 -11.79 6.26 -28.33
C ARG A 166 -11.16 6.24 -26.92
N THR A 167 -9.94 6.77 -26.76
CA THR A 167 -9.23 6.80 -25.47
C THR A 167 -9.39 8.11 -24.71
N LEU A 168 -10.30 8.98 -25.16
CA LEU A 168 -10.75 10.14 -24.41
C LEU A 168 -11.34 9.67 -23.07
N THR A 169 -10.74 10.13 -21.98
CA THR A 169 -11.17 9.77 -20.63
C THR A 169 -12.38 10.57 -20.19
N GLN A 170 -13.14 9.99 -19.28
CA GLN A 170 -14.24 10.62 -18.56
C GLN A 170 -14.03 10.40 -17.06
N GLU A 171 -14.70 11.21 -16.25
CA GLU A 171 -14.76 11.01 -14.80
C GLU A 171 -15.18 9.58 -14.48
N SER A 172 -14.54 8.97 -13.48
CA SER A 172 -14.75 7.59 -13.03
C SER A 172 -14.26 6.48 -13.96
N ASP A 173 -13.64 6.79 -15.10
CA ASP A 173 -12.92 5.76 -15.88
C ASP A 173 -11.80 5.15 -15.02
N LEU A 174 -11.66 3.82 -15.06
CA LEU A 174 -10.55 3.12 -14.42
C LEU A 174 -9.36 3.05 -15.39
N LEU A 175 -8.22 3.57 -14.98
CA LEU A 175 -6.99 3.59 -15.77
C LEU A 175 -6.03 2.55 -15.21
N ILE A 176 -5.81 1.45 -15.94
CA ILE A 176 -4.98 0.32 -15.50
C ILE A 176 -3.69 0.28 -16.32
N THR A 177 -2.53 0.27 -15.68
CA THR A 177 -1.26 0.10 -16.39
C THR A 177 -1.10 -1.34 -16.85
N ILE A 178 -0.87 -1.52 -18.16
CA ILE A 178 -0.86 -2.84 -18.80
C ILE A 178 0.51 -3.32 -19.28
N THR A 179 1.52 -2.45 -19.27
CA THR A 179 2.90 -2.82 -19.66
C THR A 179 3.93 -1.99 -18.88
N GLY A 180 5.15 -2.52 -18.75
CA GLY A 180 6.27 -1.86 -18.07
C GLY A 180 6.37 -2.20 -16.58
N ALA A 181 7.19 -1.44 -15.84
CA ALA A 181 7.49 -1.74 -14.43
C ALA A 181 6.28 -1.60 -13.48
N ASN A 182 5.21 -0.94 -13.92
CA ASN A 182 4.05 -0.58 -13.12
C ASN A 182 2.78 -1.39 -13.50
N VAL A 183 2.92 -2.53 -14.18
CA VAL A 183 1.77 -3.39 -14.57
C VAL A 183 0.88 -3.67 -13.35
N GLY A 184 -0.43 -3.56 -13.53
CA GLY A 184 -1.43 -3.81 -12.49
C GLY A 184 -1.69 -2.64 -11.54
N ARG A 185 -1.03 -1.49 -11.71
CA ARG A 185 -1.45 -0.25 -11.04
C ARG A 185 -2.73 0.28 -11.64
N CYS A 186 -3.59 0.86 -10.81
CA CYS A 186 -4.88 1.40 -11.24
C CYS A 186 -5.13 2.76 -10.60
N ALA A 187 -5.69 3.70 -11.36
CA ALA A 187 -6.21 4.97 -10.84
C ALA A 187 -7.66 5.19 -11.32
N VAL A 188 -8.43 5.94 -10.55
CA VAL A 188 -9.73 6.46 -10.98
C VAL A 188 -9.50 7.82 -11.64
N MET A 189 -10.08 8.03 -12.82
CA MET A 189 -10.04 9.32 -13.49
C MET A 189 -10.87 10.34 -12.72
N PRO A 190 -10.30 11.45 -12.21
CA PRO A 190 -11.05 12.49 -11.55
C PRO A 190 -11.82 13.32 -12.58
N LYS A 191 -12.77 14.12 -12.09
CA LYS A 191 -13.36 15.20 -12.88
C LYS A 191 -12.29 16.24 -13.22
N ILE A 192 -12.14 16.52 -14.51
CA ILE A 192 -11.29 17.58 -15.05
C ILE A 192 -12.03 18.28 -16.19
N ASP A 193 -11.66 19.54 -16.46
CA ASP A 193 -12.28 20.33 -17.53
C ASP A 193 -11.56 20.11 -18.88
N GLU A 194 -10.26 19.78 -18.84
CA GLU A 194 -9.46 19.53 -20.03
C GLU A 194 -9.71 18.11 -20.59
N ALA A 195 -9.73 17.98 -21.92
CA ALA A 195 -9.72 16.66 -22.53
C ALA A 195 -8.41 15.93 -22.21
N ALA A 196 -8.51 14.62 -21.97
CA ALA A 196 -7.35 13.78 -21.68
C ALA A 196 -7.44 12.43 -22.39
N TYR A 197 -6.31 11.95 -22.92
CA TYR A 197 -6.21 10.69 -23.63
C TYR A 197 -5.15 9.80 -23.01
N VAL A 198 -5.42 8.49 -22.95
CA VAL A 198 -4.44 7.53 -22.42
C VAL A 198 -3.45 7.05 -23.48
N SER A 199 -2.22 6.76 -23.05
CA SER A 199 -1.19 6.11 -23.85
C SER A 199 -1.46 4.61 -24.08
N GLN A 200 -0.75 4.00 -25.04
CA GLN A 200 -0.82 2.56 -25.33
C GLN A 200 -0.48 1.64 -24.13
N HIS A 201 0.13 2.19 -23.08
CA HIS A 201 0.56 1.45 -21.90
C HIS A 201 -0.51 1.43 -20.79
N ILE A 202 -1.66 2.05 -21.04
CA ILE A 202 -2.79 2.12 -20.11
C ILE A 202 -4.02 1.55 -20.80
N ALA A 203 -4.73 0.67 -20.11
CA ALA A 203 -6.11 0.34 -20.41
C ALA A 203 -7.04 1.33 -19.72
N LEU A 204 -7.99 1.87 -20.48
CA LEU A 204 -9.13 2.64 -19.99
C LEU A 204 -10.32 1.69 -19.95
N VAL A 205 -10.90 1.50 -18.77
CA VAL A 205 -12.14 0.76 -18.56
C VAL A 205 -13.24 1.76 -18.21
N ARG A 206 -14.22 1.90 -19.10
CA ARG A 206 -15.44 2.67 -18.83
C ARG A 206 -16.48 1.73 -18.25
N LEU A 207 -17.07 2.11 -17.12
CA LEU A 207 -18.05 1.30 -16.41
C LEU A 207 -19.47 1.63 -16.89
N ILE A 208 -20.36 0.63 -16.87
CA ILE A 208 -21.80 0.83 -17.08
C ILE A 208 -22.35 1.75 -15.98
N GLU A 209 -21.90 1.52 -14.73
CA GLU A 209 -22.27 2.30 -13.55
C GLU A 209 -21.03 3.03 -13.00
N PRO A 210 -20.83 4.32 -13.31
CA PRO A 210 -19.65 5.08 -12.89
C PRO A 210 -19.42 5.11 -11.37
N SER A 211 -20.48 5.10 -10.55
CA SER A 211 -20.35 5.13 -9.09
C SER A 211 -19.64 3.90 -8.50
N SER A 212 -19.58 2.79 -9.25
CA SER A 212 -18.87 1.57 -8.83
C SER A 212 -17.34 1.71 -8.93
N ALA A 213 -16.83 2.77 -9.55
CA ALA A 213 -15.39 2.96 -9.78
C ALA A 213 -14.57 2.94 -8.50
N ALA A 214 -15.03 3.59 -7.42
CA ALA A 214 -14.30 3.63 -6.15
C ALA A 214 -14.17 2.23 -5.52
N PHE A 215 -15.25 1.44 -5.53
CA PHE A 215 -15.24 0.06 -5.02
C PHE A 215 -14.32 -0.83 -5.87
N LEU A 216 -14.44 -0.76 -7.19
CA LEU A 216 -13.60 -1.53 -8.12
C LEU A 216 -12.13 -1.12 -8.02
N HIS A 217 -11.83 0.16 -7.83
CA HIS A 217 -10.47 0.63 -7.58
C HIS A 217 -9.89 0.02 -6.30
N LEU A 218 -10.65 -0.02 -5.20
CA LEU A 218 -10.22 -0.69 -3.96
C LEU A 218 -9.94 -2.18 -4.18
N TRP A 219 -10.76 -2.88 -4.97
CA TRP A 219 -10.56 -4.29 -5.30
C TRP A 219 -9.32 -4.51 -6.19
N ILE A 220 -9.24 -3.79 -7.31
CA ILE A 220 -8.16 -3.90 -8.31
C ILE A 220 -6.81 -3.54 -7.67
N THR A 221 -6.80 -2.61 -6.72
CA THR A 221 -5.57 -2.16 -6.07
C THR A 221 -5.20 -2.97 -4.82
N ASN A 222 -5.92 -4.05 -4.54
CA ASN A 222 -5.63 -4.90 -3.39
C ASN A 222 -4.61 -6.00 -3.71
N ASN A 223 -3.50 -6.05 -2.96
CA ASN A 223 -2.41 -7.03 -3.14
C ASN A 223 -2.79 -8.48 -2.83
N TYR A 224 -3.90 -8.72 -2.13
CA TYR A 224 -4.42 -10.06 -1.84
C TYR A 224 -5.61 -10.43 -2.74
N GLY A 225 -6.17 -9.46 -3.48
CA GLY A 225 -7.37 -9.61 -4.29
C GLY A 225 -7.11 -9.31 -5.76
N GLY A 226 -7.79 -8.28 -6.28
CA GLY A 226 -7.80 -7.97 -7.72
C GLY A 226 -6.40 -7.79 -8.33
N ARG A 227 -5.46 -7.15 -7.62
CA ARG A 227 -4.09 -7.01 -8.16
C ARG A 227 -3.39 -8.35 -8.29
N LEU A 228 -3.52 -9.21 -7.27
CA LEU A 228 -2.89 -10.53 -7.29
C LEU A 228 -3.42 -11.36 -8.45
N LEU A 229 -4.74 -11.35 -8.66
CA LEU A 229 -5.38 -12.05 -9.77
C LEU A 229 -4.93 -11.50 -11.12
N LEU A 230 -4.90 -10.18 -11.30
CA LEU A 230 -4.39 -9.55 -12.52
C LEU A 230 -2.94 -9.99 -12.80
N LEU A 231 -2.05 -9.85 -11.82
CA LEU A 231 -0.64 -10.21 -11.99
C LEU A 231 -0.45 -11.71 -12.24
N GLY A 232 -1.29 -12.56 -11.65
CA GLY A 232 -1.31 -14.00 -11.93
C GLY A 232 -1.70 -14.35 -13.37
N MET A 233 -2.44 -13.47 -14.06
CA MET A 233 -2.78 -13.62 -15.47
C MET A 233 -1.68 -13.08 -16.42
N SER A 234 -0.71 -12.30 -15.92
CA SER A 234 0.41 -11.80 -16.73
C SER A 234 1.43 -12.92 -16.98
N TYR A 235 1.35 -13.59 -18.14
CA TYR A 235 2.30 -14.64 -18.54
C TYR A 235 3.27 -14.18 -19.66
N GLY A 236 4.50 -14.71 -19.63
CA GLY A 236 5.51 -14.56 -20.69
C GLY A 236 6.75 -13.74 -20.29
N ASP A 237 7.78 -13.75 -21.15
CA ASP A 237 9.11 -13.12 -20.91
C ASP A 237 9.06 -11.58 -20.81
N LYS A 238 7.95 -10.96 -21.23
CA LYS A 238 7.69 -9.52 -21.09
C LYS A 238 6.39 -9.33 -20.30
N PRO A 239 6.46 -9.04 -19.00
CA PRO A 239 5.27 -8.90 -18.17
C PRO A 239 4.34 -7.81 -18.72
N GLY A 240 3.06 -8.15 -18.84
CA GLY A 240 2.03 -7.29 -19.42
C GLY A 240 0.65 -7.94 -19.38
N LEU A 241 -0.37 -7.09 -19.43
CA LEU A 241 -1.78 -7.48 -19.45
C LEU A 241 -2.38 -7.09 -20.81
N ASN A 242 -3.19 -7.97 -21.36
CA ASN A 242 -4.04 -7.62 -22.50
C ASN A 242 -5.45 -7.23 -22.03
N LEU A 243 -6.24 -6.61 -22.92
CA LEU A 243 -7.57 -6.12 -22.56
C LEU A 243 -8.56 -7.26 -22.23
N SER A 244 -8.36 -8.45 -22.80
CA SER A 244 -9.16 -9.64 -22.49
C SER A 244 -8.93 -10.09 -21.04
N GLN A 245 -7.66 -10.18 -20.62
CA GLN A 245 -7.29 -10.53 -19.24
C GLN A 245 -7.85 -9.53 -18.22
N ILE A 246 -7.84 -8.23 -18.53
CA ILE A 246 -8.46 -7.22 -17.67
C ILE A 246 -9.97 -7.43 -17.59
N SER A 247 -10.62 -7.69 -18.73
CA SER A 247 -12.06 -7.95 -18.78
C SER A 247 -12.45 -9.18 -17.96
N MET A 248 -11.60 -10.21 -17.95
CA MET A 248 -11.85 -11.44 -17.21
C MET A 248 -11.52 -11.35 -15.71
N LEU A 249 -11.05 -10.20 -15.21
CA LEU A 249 -10.76 -10.04 -13.79
C LEU A 249 -12.01 -10.36 -12.95
N PRO A 250 -11.97 -11.39 -12.08
CA PRO A 250 -13.07 -11.69 -11.19
C PRO A 250 -13.27 -10.58 -10.17
N VAL A 251 -14.53 -10.24 -9.88
CA VAL A 251 -14.92 -9.18 -8.95
C VAL A 251 -15.96 -9.73 -7.96
N PRO A 252 -15.73 -9.58 -6.64
CA PRO A 252 -16.76 -9.86 -5.64
C PRO A 252 -17.75 -8.68 -5.62
N LEU A 253 -19.02 -8.95 -5.88
CA LEU A 253 -20.06 -7.92 -5.92
C LEU A 253 -21.04 -8.10 -4.75
N PRO A 254 -21.25 -7.08 -3.91
CA PRO A 254 -22.28 -7.13 -2.89
C PRO A 254 -23.69 -7.12 -3.52
N PRO A 255 -24.71 -7.62 -2.79
CA PRO A 255 -26.09 -7.66 -3.29
C PRO A 255 -26.73 -6.28 -3.44
N GLN A 256 -26.23 -5.28 -2.71
CA GLN A 256 -26.76 -3.92 -2.68
C GLN A 256 -25.63 -2.90 -2.89
N LYS A 257 -25.92 -1.84 -3.65
CA LYS A 257 -24.96 -0.78 -3.99
C LYS A 257 -24.49 -0.03 -2.74
N GLU A 258 -25.40 0.18 -1.79
CA GLU A 258 -25.15 0.85 -0.53
C GLU A 258 -24.07 0.14 0.30
N ILE A 259 -23.99 -1.20 0.21
CA ILE A 259 -22.94 -1.97 0.89
C ILE A 259 -21.57 -1.68 0.26
N ALA A 260 -21.49 -1.58 -1.07
CA ALA A 260 -20.25 -1.19 -1.76
C ALA A 260 -19.81 0.22 -1.34
N GLU A 261 -20.74 1.16 -1.21
CA GLU A 261 -20.48 2.53 -0.75
C GLU A 261 -19.98 2.54 0.70
N GLN A 262 -20.61 1.78 1.60
CA GLN A 262 -20.15 1.63 2.99
C GLN A 262 -18.74 1.03 3.08
N VAL A 263 -18.42 0.03 2.26
CA VAL A 263 -17.07 -0.54 2.14
C VAL A 263 -16.06 0.53 1.74
N VAL A 264 -16.40 1.36 0.75
CA VAL A 264 -15.55 2.46 0.29
C VAL A 264 -15.32 3.48 1.41
N ILE A 265 -16.38 3.89 2.11
CA ILE A 265 -16.29 4.83 3.25
C ILE A 265 -15.40 4.28 4.36
N ALA A 266 -15.58 3.00 4.73
CA ALA A 266 -14.74 2.36 5.75
C ALA A 266 -13.26 2.32 5.34
N ALA A 267 -12.96 2.02 4.08
CA ALA A 267 -11.59 2.01 3.56
C ALA A 267 -10.95 3.43 3.54
N GLN A 268 -11.76 4.47 3.29
CA GLN A 268 -11.31 5.87 3.39
C GLN A 268 -10.99 6.24 4.84
N GLN A 269 -11.87 5.91 5.79
CA GLN A 269 -11.64 6.13 7.22
C GLN A 269 -10.38 5.42 7.70
N LEU A 270 -10.20 4.15 7.33
CA LEU A 270 -8.99 3.40 7.63
C LEU A 270 -7.73 4.09 7.05
N SER A 271 -7.82 4.62 5.83
CA SER A 271 -6.71 5.33 5.20
C SER A 271 -6.27 6.57 6.00
N VAL A 272 -7.23 7.32 6.56
CA VAL A 272 -6.94 8.47 7.44
C VAL A 272 -6.22 8.02 8.70
N ILE A 273 -6.73 7.00 9.39
CA ILE A 273 -6.11 6.45 10.61
C ILE A 273 -4.70 5.94 10.31
N CYS A 274 -4.50 5.20 9.21
CA CYS A 274 -3.18 4.73 8.80
C CYS A 274 -2.22 5.92 8.57
N ALA A 275 -2.65 6.98 7.89
CA ALA A 275 -1.80 8.15 7.65
C ALA A 275 -1.36 8.83 8.96
N GLU A 276 -2.24 8.93 9.95
CA GLU A 276 -1.90 9.45 11.29
C GLU A 276 -0.85 8.56 11.98
N LEU A 277 -1.04 7.24 11.95
CA LEU A 277 -0.09 6.27 12.51
C LEU A 277 1.27 6.33 11.83
N GLU A 278 1.33 6.49 10.50
CA GLU A 278 2.58 6.71 9.77
C GLU A 278 3.30 7.98 10.21
N GLY A 279 2.54 9.06 10.46
CA GLY A 279 3.06 10.30 11.03
C GLY A 279 3.71 10.08 12.40
N LEU A 280 3.07 9.30 13.27
CA LEU A 280 3.59 8.95 14.60
C LEU A 280 4.84 8.07 14.52
N ILE A 281 4.86 7.06 13.65
CA ILE A 281 6.05 6.22 13.40
C ILE A 281 7.21 7.10 12.93
N THR A 282 6.97 7.99 11.96
CA THR A 282 7.99 8.93 11.45
C THR A 282 8.52 9.84 12.55
N LYS A 283 7.64 10.37 13.42
CA LYS A 283 8.02 11.22 14.54
C LYS A 283 8.88 10.46 15.57
N ARG A 284 8.51 9.22 15.91
CA ARG A 284 9.29 8.33 16.79
C ARG A 284 10.70 8.11 16.25
N ILE A 285 10.83 7.78 14.96
CA ILE A 285 12.13 7.56 14.30
C ILE A 285 12.98 8.84 14.38
N ARG A 286 12.43 10.00 14.01
CA ARG A 286 13.15 11.29 14.06
C ARG A 286 13.62 11.66 15.46
N LEU A 287 12.77 11.48 16.48
CA LEU A 287 13.11 11.75 17.87
C LEU A 287 14.25 10.83 18.35
N GLY A 288 14.18 9.54 18.03
CA GLY A 288 15.26 8.60 18.34
C GLY A 288 16.60 9.02 17.72
N SER A 289 16.61 9.39 16.44
CA SER A 289 17.82 9.89 15.78
C SER A 289 18.37 11.18 16.42
N ARG A 290 17.50 12.10 16.85
CA ARG A 290 17.92 13.33 17.54
C ARG A 290 18.53 13.05 18.90
N LEU A 291 17.90 12.19 19.69
CA LEU A 291 18.41 11.82 21.02
C LEU A 291 19.77 11.14 20.94
N LEU A 292 19.96 10.23 19.98
CA LEU A 292 21.25 9.60 19.72
C LEU A 292 22.33 10.64 19.38
N LYS A 293 22.03 11.57 18.47
CA LYS A 293 22.96 12.67 18.11
C LYS A 293 23.30 13.55 19.31
N SER A 294 22.31 13.94 20.12
CA SER A 294 22.55 14.77 21.31
C SER A 294 23.36 14.06 22.38
N SER A 295 23.17 12.75 22.57
CA SER A 295 23.95 11.96 23.55
C SER A 295 25.43 11.87 23.15
N VAL A 296 25.73 11.74 21.85
CA VAL A 296 27.11 11.79 21.34
C VAL A 296 27.72 13.17 21.57
N GLN A 297 27.01 14.24 21.22
CA GLN A 297 27.48 15.62 21.39
C GLN A 297 27.65 16.03 22.86
N ALA A 298 26.84 15.52 23.77
CA ALA A 298 26.96 15.77 25.20
C ALA A 298 28.24 15.10 25.79
N ASN A 299 28.60 13.91 25.29
CA ASN A 299 29.86 13.26 25.67
C ASN A 299 31.08 14.02 25.17
N ASP A 300 31.06 14.58 23.95
CA ASP A 300 32.16 15.39 23.42
C ASP A 300 32.39 16.68 24.23
N ARG A 301 31.34 17.26 24.80
CA ARG A 301 31.43 18.46 25.66
C ARG A 301 31.98 18.16 27.06
N ASN A 302 31.69 16.98 27.62
CA ASN A 302 32.24 16.56 28.91
C ASN A 302 33.69 16.03 28.80
N GLY A 303 34.14 15.59 27.63
CA GLY A 303 35.54 15.20 27.38
C GLY A 303 36.52 16.37 27.23
N ASN A 304 36.03 17.60 27.11
CA ASN A 304 36.83 18.82 26.87
C ASN A 304 36.84 19.82 28.03
N GLN A 305 36.50 19.40 29.26
CA GLN A 305 36.73 20.25 30.43
C GLN A 305 38.17 20.06 30.93
N PRO A 306 39.02 21.11 30.97
CA PRO A 306 40.30 21.03 31.67
C PRO A 306 40.02 20.79 33.16
N GLU A 307 40.73 19.83 33.76
CA GLU A 307 40.69 19.54 35.19
C GLU A 307 40.84 20.84 35.99
N ARG A 308 39.74 21.32 36.60
CA ARG A 308 39.83 22.31 37.67
C ARG A 308 40.20 21.56 38.94
N ASN A 309 41.47 21.65 39.30
CA ASN A 309 41.95 21.39 40.65
C ASN A 309 41.09 22.13 41.67
N HIS A 310 40.48 21.40 42.60
CA HIS A 310 40.17 21.95 43.91
C HIS A 310 40.46 20.93 45.01
N GLU A 311 41.42 21.30 45.84
CA GLU A 311 41.77 20.69 47.10
C GLU A 311 40.59 20.66 48.08
N SER A 312 40.48 19.52 48.76
CA SER A 312 39.89 19.24 50.08
C SER A 312 38.86 20.21 50.69
N THR A 313 37.70 19.66 51.10
CA THR A 313 37.31 19.62 52.53
C THR A 313 36.06 18.75 52.79
N LYS A 314 36.24 17.79 53.69
CA LYS A 314 35.33 17.23 54.71
C LYS A 314 33.79 17.33 54.55
N ASN A 315 33.19 16.14 54.72
CA ASN A 315 32.10 15.77 55.63
C ASN A 315 30.64 15.64 55.14
N ARG A 316 30.05 14.51 55.62
CA ARG A 316 28.65 14.20 55.97
C ARG A 316 27.67 13.71 54.88
N ASN A 317 27.30 12.44 55.05
CA ASN A 317 25.96 11.84 55.04
C ASN A 317 24.81 12.73 54.55
N HIS A 318 23.94 12.19 53.67
CA HIS A 318 22.51 11.91 53.96
C HIS A 318 21.84 11.17 52.77
N HIS A 319 21.22 10.03 53.06
CA HIS A 319 19.91 9.54 52.59
C HIS A 319 19.45 9.80 51.13
N ARG A 320 19.21 8.75 50.31
CA ARG A 320 18.03 7.85 50.21
C ARG A 320 17.06 8.26 49.08
N THR A 321 16.83 7.30 48.17
CA THR A 321 15.56 6.94 47.50
C THR A 321 14.92 7.92 46.50
N LEU A 322 14.68 7.44 45.25
CA LEU A 322 13.32 7.23 44.68
C LEU A 322 13.41 6.84 43.18
N TYR A 323 13.45 5.55 42.90
CA TYR A 323 13.00 4.99 41.62
C TYR A 323 11.57 4.49 41.82
N LYS A 324 10.61 5.06 41.09
CA LYS A 324 9.26 4.47 40.90
C LYS A 324 9.07 4.25 39.40
N PRO A 325 8.81 3.02 38.93
CA PRO A 325 8.34 2.80 37.57
C PRO A 325 6.83 3.07 37.53
N TYR A 326 6.40 3.94 36.61
CA TYR A 326 4.99 4.11 36.28
C TYR A 326 4.55 2.98 35.36
N THR A 327 3.87 1.98 35.93
CA THR A 327 2.88 1.17 35.22
C THR A 327 1.58 1.97 35.13
N ARG A 328 0.99 2.09 33.94
CA ARG A 328 -0.45 2.30 33.80
C ARG A 328 -0.99 1.56 32.59
N GLN A 329 -1.83 0.57 32.90
CA GLN A 329 -2.90 0.04 32.06
C GLN A 329 -3.96 1.12 31.87
N LEU A 330 -4.44 1.30 30.64
CA LEU A 330 -5.79 0.93 30.18
C LEU A 330 -5.82 1.02 28.66
#